data_AF-A0AA37BUP0-F1
#
_entry.id   AF-A0AA37BUP0-F1
#
_cell.length_a   1.000
_cell.length_b   1.000
_cell.length_c   1.000
_cell.angle_alpha   90.00
_cell.angle_beta   90.00
_cell.angle_gamma   90.00
#
_symmetry.space_group_name_H-M   'P 1'
#
loop_
_entity.id
_entity.type
_entity.pdbx_description
1 polymer ?
#
loop_
_entity_poly.entity_id
_entity_poly.type
_entity_poly.pdbx_seq_one_letter_code
_entity_poly.pdbx_strand_id
1 'polypeptide(L)'
;MAPCTGARTWPAPGCGALLIGADLRDADLRWADLIGADLRGADLSGADLRGSVYATGTQLAAARGDAATRLPGAVRRPAHWATEGTAPEEAARTGS
;
A
#
# COMPACT_ATOMS: atom_id res chain seq x y z
N MET A 1 24.84 -8.92 -0.90
CA MET A 1 23.40 -8.66 -0.67
C MET A 1 23.32 -7.40 0.18
N ALA A 2 23.23 -6.22 -0.44
CA ALA A 2 23.27 -4.95 0.27
C ALA A 2 21.83 -4.48 0.56
N PRO A 3 21.47 -4.13 1.81
CA PRO A 3 20.18 -3.52 2.10
C PRO A 3 20.15 -2.11 1.50
N CYS A 4 19.16 -1.87 0.64
CA CYS A 4 18.92 -0.56 0.02
C CYS A 4 18.30 0.40 1.05
N THR A 5 19.10 0.84 2.03
CA THR A 5 18.69 1.80 3.05
C THR A 5 19.30 3.15 2.70
N GLY A 6 18.56 4.01 2.00
CA GLY A 6 19.06 5.32 1.61
C GLY A 6 17.99 6.20 0.97
N ALA A 7 17.20 6.87 1.79
CA ALA A 7 16.25 7.88 1.37
C ALA A 7 16.98 9.09 0.75
N ARG A 8 16.83 9.27 -0.57
CA ARG A 8 16.65 10.53 -1.32
C ARG A 8 17.00 10.28 -2.79
N THR A 9 16.05 10.61 -3.68
CA THR A 9 16.15 10.71 -5.14
C THR A 9 16.32 9.42 -5.97
N TRP A 10 15.19 9.01 -6.58
CA TRP A 10 15.08 8.48 -7.97
C TRP A 10 15.45 7.01 -8.27
N PRO A 11 14.89 6.44 -9.36
CA PRO A 11 14.58 5.02 -9.48
C PRO A 11 15.82 4.22 -9.86
N ALA A 12 16.14 3.19 -9.08
CA ALA A 12 17.01 2.13 -9.55
C ALA A 12 16.14 1.17 -10.38
N PRO A 13 16.25 1.15 -11.72
CA PRO A 13 15.49 0.20 -12.53
C PRO A 13 15.91 -1.21 -12.15
N GLY A 14 15.02 -1.92 -11.46
CA GLY A 14 15.20 -3.34 -11.11
C GLY A 14 15.38 -3.66 -9.62
N CYS A 15 15.47 -2.68 -8.73
CA CYS A 15 15.40 -2.94 -7.29
C CYS A 15 13.98 -2.69 -6.80
N GLY A 16 13.20 -3.77 -6.69
CA GLY A 16 11.90 -3.72 -6.04
C GLY A 16 12.00 -3.10 -4.65
N ALA A 17 11.16 -2.10 -4.36
CA ALA A 17 11.11 -1.49 -3.03
C ALA A 17 10.62 -2.52 -2.00
N LEU A 18 11.41 -2.78 -0.95
CA LEU A 18 10.99 -3.60 0.18
C LEU A 18 10.18 -2.74 1.15
N LEU A 19 8.86 -2.84 1.06
CA LEU A 19 7.90 -2.05 1.84
C LEU A 19 7.04 -2.97 2.73
N ILE A 20 7.57 -4.14 3.08
CA ILE A 20 6.88 -5.14 3.89
C ILE A 20 6.55 -4.53 5.25
N GLY A 21 5.26 -4.49 5.61
CA GLY A 21 4.79 -3.92 6.88
C GLY A 21 4.98 -2.41 7.01
N ALA A 22 5.29 -1.70 5.93
CA ALA A 22 5.49 -0.25 5.97
C ALA A 22 4.17 0.48 6.27
N ASP A 23 4.24 1.49 7.13
CA ASP A 23 3.16 2.46 7.31
C ASP A 23 3.26 3.51 6.20
N LEU A 24 2.32 3.44 5.25
CA LEU A 24 2.20 4.35 4.10
C LEU A 24 0.83 5.03 4.10
N ARG A 25 0.20 5.16 5.27
CA ARG A 25 -1.10 5.81 5.39
C ARG A 25 -1.02 7.26 4.92
N ASP A 26 -2.03 7.68 4.17
CA ASP A 26 -2.13 9.02 3.57
C ASP A 26 -0.91 9.43 2.71
N ALA A 27 -0.06 8.47 2.32
CA ALA A 27 1.14 8.76 1.55
C ALA A 27 0.81 9.20 0.12
N ASP A 28 1.57 10.18 -0.38
CA ASP A 28 1.56 10.55 -1.79
C ASP A 28 2.49 9.62 -2.58
N LEU A 29 1.89 8.63 -3.25
CA LEU A 29 2.57 7.66 -4.11
C LEU A 29 2.28 7.93 -5.59
N ARG A 30 1.81 9.13 -5.93
CA ARG A 30 1.57 9.51 -7.32
C ARG A 30 2.88 9.45 -8.09
N TRP A 31 2.83 8.86 -9.28
CA TRP A 31 4.00 8.67 -10.15
C TRP A 31 5.11 7.77 -9.56
N ALA A 32 4.82 7.03 -8.49
CA ALA A 32 5.76 6.04 -7.96
C ALA A 32 5.97 4.90 -8.98
N ASP A 33 7.21 4.45 -9.09
CA ASP A 33 7.55 3.20 -9.77
C ASP A 33 7.45 2.04 -8.78
N LEU A 34 6.44 1.18 -8.96
CA LEU A 34 6.20 0.02 -8.12
C LEU A 34 6.69 -1.28 -8.75
N ILE A 35 7.58 -1.21 -9.75
CA ILE A 35 8.18 -2.39 -10.36
C ILE A 35 8.90 -3.24 -9.31
N GLY A 36 8.45 -4.49 -9.15
CA GLY A 36 9.03 -5.43 -8.19
C GLY A 36 8.83 -5.04 -6.71
N ALA A 37 8.07 -4.00 -6.38
CA ALA A 37 7.83 -3.60 -5.00
C ALA A 37 7.10 -4.71 -4.22
N ASP A 38 7.56 -4.96 -3.00
CA ASP A 38 6.96 -5.91 -2.07
C ASP A 38 6.19 -5.13 -1.00
N LEU A 39 4.86 -5.13 -1.14
CA LEU A 39 3.92 -4.41 -0.29
C LEU A 39 3.24 -5.33 0.76
N ARG A 40 3.77 -6.54 0.99
CA ARG A 40 3.15 -7.50 1.93
C ARG A 40 2.96 -6.86 3.30
N GLY A 41 1.71 -6.75 3.73
CA GLY A 41 1.34 -6.17 5.03
C GLY A 41 1.56 -4.66 5.15
N ALA A 42 1.94 -3.96 4.09
CA ALA A 42 1.99 -2.49 4.09
C ALA A 42 0.60 -1.91 4.31
N ASP A 43 0.50 -0.78 5.01
CA ASP A 43 -0.75 -0.06 5.19
C ASP A 43 -0.82 1.14 4.23
N LEU A 44 -1.67 1.04 3.21
CA LEU A 44 -1.90 2.08 2.20
C LEU A 44 -3.19 2.85 2.45
N SER A 45 -3.80 2.75 3.63
CA SER A 45 -5.08 3.41 3.92
C SER A 45 -4.99 4.92 3.68
N GLY A 46 -5.90 5.49 2.91
CA GLY A 46 -5.86 6.89 2.49
C GLY A 46 -4.77 7.29 1.48
N ALA A 47 -3.85 6.38 1.11
CA ALA A 47 -2.75 6.71 0.19
C ALA A 47 -3.24 7.04 -1.23
N ASP A 48 -2.50 7.92 -1.92
CA ASP A 48 -2.79 8.31 -3.30
C ASP A 48 -1.81 7.67 -4.29
N LEU A 49 -2.23 6.59 -4.93
CA LEU A 49 -1.47 5.87 -5.97
C LEU A 49 -1.88 6.29 -7.39
N ARG A 50 -2.61 7.40 -7.57
CA ARG A 50 -3.01 7.83 -8.92
C ARG A 50 -1.77 8.16 -9.76
N GLY A 51 -1.67 7.56 -10.94
CA GLY A 51 -0.53 7.74 -11.83
C GLY A 51 0.71 6.96 -11.43
N SER A 52 0.68 6.13 -10.38
CA SER A 52 1.75 5.15 -10.14
C SER A 52 1.84 4.18 -11.31
N VAL A 53 3.04 3.78 -11.67
CA VAL A 53 3.30 2.84 -12.76
C VAL A 53 3.67 1.46 -12.20
N TYR A 54 3.35 0.41 -12.96
CA TYR A 54 3.62 -0.98 -12.62
C TYR A 54 2.99 -1.52 -11.33
N ALA A 55 2.03 -0.77 -10.75
CA ALA A 55 1.17 -1.31 -9.71
C ALA A 55 0.34 -2.48 -10.26
N THR A 56 0.42 -3.64 -9.61
CA THR A 56 -0.39 -4.81 -9.96
C THR A 56 -1.45 -5.08 -8.91
N GLY A 57 -2.56 -5.70 -9.32
CA GLY A 57 -3.60 -6.14 -8.39
C GLY A 57 -3.06 -7.09 -7.32
N THR A 58 -2.07 -7.93 -7.67
CA THR A 58 -1.44 -8.87 -6.72
C THR A 58 -0.63 -8.15 -5.64
N GLN A 59 0.15 -7.12 -6.00
CA GLN A 59 0.91 -6.33 -5.02
C GLN A 59 -0.03 -5.59 -4.06
N LEU A 60 -1.10 -4.99 -4.59
CA LEU A 60 -2.08 -4.28 -3.77
C LEU A 60 -2.91 -5.24 -2.90
N ALA A 61 -3.26 -6.42 -3.41
CA ALA A 61 -3.98 -7.42 -2.63
C ALA A 61 -3.14 -8.00 -1.48
N ALA A 62 -1.82 -7.84 -1.51
CA ALA A 62 -0.93 -8.21 -0.41
C ALA A 62 -0.80 -7.11 0.65
N ALA A 63 -1.26 -5.89 0.35
CA ALA A 63 -1.27 -4.75 1.25
C ALA A 63 -2.65 -4.56 1.87
N ARG A 64 -2.70 -3.80 2.96
CA ARG A 64 -3.93 -3.25 3.52
C ARG A 64 -4.27 -1.95 2.81
N GLY A 65 -5.54 -1.69 2.64
CA GLY A 65 -6.06 -0.46 2.07
C GLY A 65 -7.55 -0.36 2.36
N ASP A 66 -8.08 0.83 2.15
CA ASP A 66 -9.44 1.21 2.53
C ASP A 66 -10.16 1.91 1.38
N ALA A 67 -11.43 2.27 1.59
CA ALA A 67 -12.21 3.01 0.60
C ALA A 67 -11.56 4.36 0.20
N ALA A 68 -10.80 4.99 1.10
CA ALA A 68 -10.11 6.26 0.84
C ALA A 68 -8.87 6.11 -0.04
N THR A 69 -8.24 4.93 -0.06
CA THR A 69 -7.06 4.65 -0.88
C THR A 69 -7.37 4.85 -2.36
N ARG A 70 -6.61 5.72 -3.03
CA ARG A 70 -6.86 6.09 -4.43
C ARG A 70 -5.96 5.28 -5.36
N LEU A 71 -6.57 4.47 -6.20
CA LEU A 71 -5.87 3.55 -7.10
C LEU A 71 -5.60 4.13 -8.48
N PRO A 72 -4.55 3.66 -9.18
CA PRO A 72 -4.40 3.92 -10.60
C PRO A 72 -5.55 3.26 -11.37
N GLY A 73 -6.08 3.94 -12.39
CA GLY A 73 -7.25 3.46 -13.16
C GLY A 73 -7.05 2.11 -13.85
N ALA A 74 -5.81 1.65 -14.01
CA ALA A 74 -5.48 0.36 -14.61
C ALA A 74 -5.68 -0.83 -13.65
N VAL A 75 -5.80 -0.60 -12.34
CA VAL A 75 -5.84 -1.67 -11.33
C VAL A 75 -7.22 -1.74 -10.69
N ARG A 76 -7.78 -2.94 -10.63
CA ARG A 76 -9.02 -3.20 -9.90
C ARG A 76 -8.75 -3.21 -8.40
N ARG A 77 -9.58 -2.50 -7.63
CA ARG A 77 -9.56 -2.51 -6.17
C ARG A 77 -9.70 -3.94 -5.62
N PRO A 78 -8.81 -4.38 -4.71
CA PRO A 78 -8.96 -5.66 -4.00
C PRO A 78 -10.27 -5.70 -3.21
N ALA A 79 -10.97 -6.83 -3.22
CA ALA A 79 -12.30 -6.95 -2.61
C ALA A 79 -12.28 -6.68 -1.09
N HIS A 80 -11.23 -7.10 -0.38
CA HIS A 80 -11.14 -6.95 1.07
C HIS A 80 -10.89 -5.50 1.52
N TRP A 81 -10.43 -4.60 0.65
CA TRP A 81 -10.26 -3.17 0.96
C TRP A 81 -11.59 -2.43 1.11
N ALA A 82 -12.67 -2.97 0.53
CA ALA A 82 -13.99 -2.39 0.67
C ALA A 82 -14.64 -2.72 2.02
N THR A 83 -14.12 -3.71 2.74
CA THR A 83 -14.75 -4.26 3.95
C THR A 83 -14.10 -3.77 5.24
N GLU A 84 -12.87 -3.25 5.19
CA GLU A 84 -12.14 -2.81 6.40
C GLU A 84 -12.34 -1.31 6.75
N GLY A 85 -13.28 -0.62 6.09
CA GLY A 85 -13.62 0.79 6.38
C GLY A 85 -14.60 1.02 7.54
N THR A 86 -15.10 -0.04 8.18
CA THR A 86 -15.97 0.05 9.37
C THR A 86 -15.49 -0.94 10.43
N ALA A 87 -14.42 -0.59 11.13
CA ALA A 87 -14.21 -1.08 12.49
C ALA A 87 -14.49 0.08 13.45
N PRO A 88 -15.71 0.19 14.03
CA PRO A 88 -15.86 0.95 15.25
C PRO A 88 -15.27 0.09 16.37
N GLU A 89 -14.18 0.57 16.97
CA GLU A 89 -13.87 0.44 18.40
C GLU A 89 -14.33 -0.88 19.07
N GLU A 90 -13.53 -1.95 18.96
CA GLU A 90 -13.58 -3.06 19.93
C GLU A 90 -12.76 -2.69 21.19
N ALA A 91 -13.09 -1.53 21.77
CA ALA A 91 -12.92 -1.28 23.18
C ALA A 91 -14.32 -1.40 23.81
N ALA A 92 -14.42 -2.20 24.88
CA ALA A 92 -15.59 -2.37 25.73
C ALA A 92 -16.74 -3.27 25.21
N ARG A 93 -16.50 -4.59 25.23
CA ARG A 93 -17.39 -5.54 25.95
C ARG A 93 -16.84 -6.96 25.92
N THR A 94 -16.19 -7.38 27.00
CA THR A 94 -16.49 -8.66 27.68
C THR A 94 -16.00 -8.49 29.12
N GLY A 95 -16.84 -7.81 29.90
CA GLY A 95 -17.00 -8.13 31.31
C GLY A 95 -18.27 -8.98 31.40
N SER A 96 -18.11 -10.24 31.77
CA SER A 96 -19.08 -11.08 32.48
C SER A 96 -18.36 -12.33 32.97
#